data_AF-A0A8T4JAK6-F1
#
_entry.id   AF-A0A8T4JAK6-F1
#
_cell.length_a   1.000
_cell.length_b   1.000
_cell.length_c   1.000
_cell.angle_alpha   90.00
_cell.angle_beta   90.00
_cell.angle_gamma   90.00
#
_symmetry.space_group_name_H-M   'P 1'
#
loop_
_entity.id
_entity.type
_entity.pdbx_description
1 polymer ?
#
loop_
_entity_poly.entity_id
_entity_poly.type
_entity_poly.pdbx_seq_one_letter_code
_entity_poly.pdbx_strand_id
1 'polypeptide(L)'
;RAETGVRAAQLQRGAGDEVTWLAAPEGVLAFRRGDLVCTANTGTLPAPLPPGLGKLLLASGPYDGGGAALPADTTAWWTVAGPGGSGAGSVPVLA
;
A
#
# COMPACT_ATOMS: atom_id res chain seq x y z
N ARG A 1 -7.85 18.53 19.41
CA ARG A 1 -7.15 19.83 19.20
C ARG A 1 -6.16 19.63 18.06
N ALA A 2 -6.11 20.61 17.15
CA ALA A 2 -5.45 20.65 15.84
C ALA A 2 -6.14 19.84 14.73
N GLU A 3 -7.01 20.53 13.98
CA GLU A 3 -7.58 20.06 12.71
C GLU A 3 -6.69 20.65 11.60
N THR A 4 -5.74 19.86 11.12
CA THR A 4 -4.85 20.30 10.03
C THR A 4 -5.61 20.17 8.73
N GLY A 5 -6.11 21.30 8.21
CA GLY A 5 -6.71 21.37 6.89
C GLY A 5 -5.72 20.89 5.84
N VAL A 6 -6.05 19.80 5.16
CA VAL A 6 -5.32 19.37 3.96
C VAL A 6 -5.55 20.45 2.91
N ARG A 7 -4.53 21.27 2.65
CA ARG A 7 -4.49 22.11 1.46
C ARG A 7 -4.39 21.15 0.28
N ALA A 8 -5.49 21.00 -0.45
CA ALA A 8 -5.49 20.41 -1.79
C ALA A 8 -4.70 21.35 -2.73
N ALA A 9 -3.38 21.42 -2.55
CA ALA A 9 -2.48 22.04 -3.48
C ALA A 9 -2.51 21.15 -4.72
N GLN A 10 -3.24 21.59 -5.75
CA GLN A 10 -3.19 21.14 -7.15
C GLN A 10 -2.34 19.88 -7.34
N LEU A 11 -2.88 18.73 -6.94
CA LEU A 11 -2.16 17.46 -6.88
C LEU A 11 -2.06 16.88 -8.29
N GLN A 12 -1.23 17.47 -9.15
CA GLN A 12 -0.67 16.74 -10.29
C GLN A 12 0.34 15.71 -9.74
N ARG A 13 -0.17 14.71 -9.01
CA ARG A 13 0.66 13.69 -8.37
C ARG A 13 0.90 12.55 -9.36
N GLY A 14 2.06 12.60 -9.99
CA GLY A 14 2.68 11.49 -10.71
C GLY A 14 2.46 11.54 -12.22
N ALA A 15 3.51 11.87 -12.95
CA ALA A 15 3.56 11.70 -14.39
C ALA A 15 3.26 10.24 -14.79
N GLY A 16 2.35 10.06 -15.75
CA GLY A 16 2.32 8.93 -16.69
C GLY A 16 1.68 7.61 -16.27
N ASP A 17 1.86 7.14 -15.04
CA ASP A 17 1.45 5.77 -14.68
C ASP A 17 0.05 5.70 -14.06
N GLU A 18 -0.82 4.90 -14.69
CA GLU A 18 -2.17 4.58 -14.21
C GLU A 18 -2.13 3.94 -12.82
N VAL A 19 -3.06 4.37 -11.96
CA VAL A 19 -3.25 3.82 -10.62
C VAL A 19 -4.37 2.79 -10.67
N THR A 20 -4.06 1.55 -10.30
CA THR A 20 -5.06 0.49 -10.15
C THR A 20 -5.36 0.29 -8.67
N TRP A 21 -6.59 0.56 -8.25
CA TRP A 21 -7.04 0.27 -6.89
C TRP A 21 -7.15 -1.24 -6.65
N LEU A 22 -6.68 -1.69 -5.50
CA LEU A 22 -6.77 -3.08 -5.07
C LEU A 22 -7.87 -3.21 -4.00
N ALA A 23 -8.49 -4.38 -3.93
CA ALA A 23 -9.41 -4.65 -2.83
C ALA A 23 -8.66 -4.60 -1.51
N ALA A 24 -9.28 -3.97 -0.50
CA ALA A 24 -8.70 -3.84 0.83
C ALA A 24 -9.74 -3.88 1.94
N PRO A 25 -9.35 -4.36 3.14
CA PRO A 25 -10.22 -4.32 4.30
C PRO A 25 -10.51 -2.87 4.70
N GLU A 26 -11.57 -2.69 5.49
CA GLU A 26 -11.95 -1.38 6.00
C GLU A 26 -10.78 -0.70 6.73
N GLY A 27 -10.59 0.60 6.46
CA GLY A 27 -9.50 1.37 7.04
C GLY A 27 -8.15 1.15 6.36
N VAL A 28 -8.06 0.33 5.30
CA VAL A 28 -6.86 0.19 4.48
C VAL A 28 -7.12 0.67 3.06
N LEU A 29 -6.22 1.49 2.53
CA LEU A 29 -6.15 1.84 1.12
C LEU A 29 -5.03 1.05 0.47
N ALA A 30 -5.30 0.44 -0.68
CA ALA A 30 -4.27 -0.19 -1.47
C ALA A 30 -4.42 0.08 -2.95
N PHE A 31 -3.29 0.34 -3.60
CA PHE A 31 -3.25 0.55 -5.03
C PHE A 31 -1.89 0.13 -5.58
N ARG A 32 -1.89 -0.25 -6.86
CA ARG A 32 -0.70 -0.48 -7.65
C ARG A 32 -0.42 0.72 -8.54
N ARG A 33 0.85 1.04 -8.71
CA ARG A 33 1.34 2.04 -9.65
C ARG A 33 2.61 1.50 -10.33
N GLY A 34 2.49 1.15 -11.61
CA GLY A 34 3.56 0.44 -12.32
C GLY A 34 3.94 -0.87 -11.61
N ASP A 35 5.20 -1.01 -11.23
CA ASP A 35 5.77 -2.16 -10.52
C ASP A 35 5.81 -2.00 -9.00
N LEU A 36 5.03 -1.04 -8.46
CA LEU A 36 4.95 -0.77 -7.03
C LEU A 36 3.54 -0.99 -6.51
N VAL A 37 3.43 -1.52 -5.30
CA VAL A 37 2.19 -1.54 -4.53
C VAL A 37 2.34 -0.60 -3.34
N CYS A 38 1.30 0.20 -3.07
CA CYS A 38 1.17 1.02 -1.87
C CYS A 38 0.03 0.47 -1.02
N THR A 39 0.29 0.29 0.27
CA THR A 39 -0.72 -0.06 1.28
C THR A 39 -0.69 0.98 2.40
N ALA A 40 -1.79 1.64 2.69
CA ALA A 40 -1.91 2.63 3.76
C ALA A 40 -3.01 2.21 4.73
N ASN A 41 -2.63 1.86 5.96
CA ASN A 41 -3.58 1.64 7.04
C ASN A 41 -3.91 2.99 7.67
N THR A 42 -5.07 3.52 7.33
CA THR A 42 -5.63 4.76 7.89
C THR A 42 -6.51 4.50 9.11
N GLY A 43 -6.64 3.24 9.54
CA GLY A 43 -7.34 2.84 10.74
C GLY A 43 -6.51 3.00 12.01
N THR A 44 -7.14 2.70 13.14
CA THR A 44 -6.53 2.77 14.48
C THR A 44 -6.02 1.41 14.98
N LEU A 45 -6.21 0.34 14.21
CA LEU A 45 -5.82 -1.02 14.55
C LEU A 45 -4.89 -1.59 13.48
N PRO A 46 -3.99 -2.53 13.82
CA PRO A 46 -3.22 -3.26 12.83
C PRO A 46 -4.15 -3.97 11.84
N ALA A 47 -3.85 -3.86 10.54
CA ALA A 47 -4.64 -4.44 9.47
C ALA A 47 -3.87 -5.59 8.80
N PRO A 48 -4.54 -6.72 8.48
CA PRO A 48 -3.87 -7.86 7.86
C PRO A 48 -3.29 -7.48 6.49
N LEU A 49 -2.13 -8.03 6.19
CA LEU A 49 -1.48 -7.93 4.88
C LEU A 49 -1.52 -9.30 4.19
N PRO A 50 -1.83 -9.35 2.89
CA PRO A 50 -1.77 -10.60 2.15
C PRO A 50 -0.32 -11.08 2.04
N PRO A 51 -0.11 -12.40 1.98
CA PRO A 51 1.19 -12.94 1.65
C PRO A 51 1.60 -12.50 0.23
N GLY A 52 2.90 -12.28 0.02
CA GLY A 52 3.43 -12.07 -1.33
C GLY A 52 3.31 -10.65 -1.90
N LEU A 53 3.13 -9.61 -1.06
CA LEU A 53 3.22 -8.20 -1.50
C LEU A 53 4.59 -7.83 -2.11
N GLY A 54 5.60 -8.67 -1.89
CA GLY A 54 6.96 -8.49 -2.39
C GLY A 54 7.88 -7.89 -1.33
N LYS A 55 8.94 -7.22 -1.76
CA LYS A 55 9.93 -6.62 -0.85
C LYS A 55 9.45 -5.25 -0.39
N LEU A 56 9.44 -5.02 0.92
CA LEU A 56 9.22 -3.68 1.49
C LEU A 56 10.36 -2.74 1.05
N LEU A 57 9.97 -1.57 0.54
CA LEU A 57 10.87 -0.50 0.14
C LEU A 57 10.91 0.62 1.17
N LEU A 58 9.74 1.00 1.68
CA LEU A 58 9.58 2.11 2.61
C LEU A 58 8.34 1.89 3.47
N ALA A 59 8.44 2.19 4.76
CA ALA A 59 7.30 2.34 5.65
C ALA A 59 7.37 3.69 6.37
N SER A 60 6.24 4.35 6.60
CA SER A 60 6.16 5.60 7.35
C SER A 60 6.22 5.39 8.87
N GLY A 61 5.85 4.20 9.34
CA GLY A 61 5.79 3.80 10.74
C GLY A 61 6.78 2.67 11.07
N PRO A 62 6.77 2.15 12.32
CA PRO A 62 7.70 1.12 12.79
C PRO A 62 7.33 -0.26 12.24
N TYR A 63 7.53 -0.45 10.94
CA TYR A 63 7.23 -1.69 10.25
C TYR A 63 8.39 -2.08 9.33
N ASP A 64 8.87 -3.32 9.49
CA ASP A 64 10.07 -3.84 8.83
C ASP A 64 9.76 -4.74 7.62
N GLY A 65 8.47 -4.99 7.34
CA GLY A 65 8.03 -5.83 6.23
C GLY A 65 7.97 -7.32 6.55
N GLY A 66 8.29 -7.73 7.78
CA GLY A 66 8.27 -9.13 8.20
C GLY A 66 6.94 -9.59 8.82
N GLY A 67 6.10 -8.64 9.26
CA GLY A 67 4.85 -8.95 9.96
C GLY A 67 3.68 -9.23 9.02
N ALA A 68 2.75 -10.09 9.43
CA ALA A 68 1.51 -10.37 8.69
C ALA A 68 0.45 -9.24 8.78
N ALA A 69 0.75 -8.15 9.47
CA ALA A 69 -0.16 -7.02 9.64
C ALA A 69 0.59 -5.69 9.58
N LEU A 70 -0.02 -4.71 8.90
CA LEU A 70 0.44 -3.33 8.84
C LEU A 70 -0.07 -2.58 10.08
N PRO A 71 0.81 -1.96 10.88
CA PRO A 71 0.38 -1.17 12.03
C PRO A 71 -0.59 -0.05 11.63
N ALA A 72 -1.37 0.42 12.61
CA ALA A 72 -2.22 1.59 12.46
C ALA A 72 -1.40 2.81 12.00
N ASP A 73 -2.03 3.72 11.26
CA ASP A 73 -1.42 4.96 10.76
C ASP A 73 -0.08 4.74 10.03
N THR A 74 0.03 3.65 9.27
CA THR A 74 1.26 3.28 8.58
C THR A 74 1.01 3.10 7.09
N THR A 75 1.83 3.76 6.27
CA THR A 75 1.89 3.56 4.82
C THR A 75 3.16 2.79 4.46
N ALA A 76 3.01 1.72 3.69
CA ALA A 76 4.10 0.88 3.20
C ALA A 76 4.08 0.78 1.67
N TRP A 77 5.28 0.79 1.07
CA TRP A 77 5.52 0.64 -0.36
C TRP A 77 6.30 -0.63 -0.64
N TRP A 78 5.89 -1.38 -1.65
CA TRP A 78 6.39 -2.71 -1.96
C TRP A 78 6.79 -2.81 -3.43
N THR A 79 7.82 -3.60 -3.73
CA THR A 79 8.07 -4.04 -5.12
C THR A 79 7.06 -5.11 -5.51
N VAL A 80 6.46 -5.04 -6.69
CA VAL A 80 5.82 -6.21 -7.29
C VAL A 80 6.94 -7.20 -7.63
N ALA A 81 6.83 -8.46 -7.17
CA ALA A 81 7.76 -9.50 -7.61
C ALA A 81 7.68 -9.59 -9.15
N GLY A 82 8.75 -9.22 -9.85
CA GLY A 82 8.77 -9.17 -11.32
C GLY A 82 8.48 -10.53 -11.96
N PRO A 83 8.16 -10.58 -13.27
CA PRO A 83 7.80 -11.80 -13.99
C PRO A 83 9.01 -12.71 -14.21
N GLY A 84 9.42 -13.41 -13.15
CA GLY A 84 10.27 -14.61 -13.19
C GLY A 84 9.56 -15.85 -12.63
N GLY A 85 8.37 -15.68 -12.04
CA GLY A 85 7.43 -16.75 -11.76
C GLY A 85 6.28 -16.66 -12.75
N SER A 86 6.10 -17.71 -13.55
CA SER A 86 4.87 -17.92 -14.33
C SER A 86 3.68 -18.11 -13.37
N GLY A 87 3.21 -17.04 -12.76
CA GLY A 87 1.87 -16.92 -12.24
C GLY A 87 1.29 -15.71 -12.94
N ALA A 88 0.21 -15.90 -13.70
CA ALA A 88 -0.69 -14.82 -14.04
C ALA A 88 -0.87 -13.99 -12.76
N GLY A 89 -0.38 -12.74 -12.77
CA GLY A 89 -0.19 -11.95 -11.57
C GLY A 89 -1.53 -11.70 -10.90
N SER A 90 -1.88 -12.58 -9.95
CA SER A 90 -3.04 -12.42 -9.10
C SER A 90 -2.81 -11.13 -8.34
N VAL A 91 -3.59 -10.12 -8.69
CA VAL A 91 -3.60 -8.86 -7.96
C VAL A 91 -3.86 -9.21 -6.49
N PRO A 92 -2.96 -8.87 -5.56
CA PRO A 92 -3.18 -9.22 -4.16
C PRO A 92 -4.44 -8.48 -3.70
N VAL A 93 -5.51 -9.24 -3.48
CA VAL A 93 -6.67 -8.80 -2.71
C VAL A 93 -6.22 -8.76 -1.27
N LEU A 94 -6.25 -7.58 -0.64
CA LEU A 94 -6.19 -7.52 0.81
C LEU A 94 -7.60 -7.90 1.30
N ALA A 95 -7.72 -9.07 1.90
CA ALA A 95 -8.92 -9.56 2.57
C ALA A 95 -8.77 -9.36 4.09
#